data_AF-A0A1A8W1R2-F1
#
_entry.id   AF-A0A1A8W1R2-F1
#
_cell.length_a   1.000
_cell.length_b   1.000
_cell.length_c   1.000
_cell.angle_alpha   90.00
_cell.angle_beta   90.00
_cell.angle_gamma   90.00
#
_symmetry.space_group_name_H-M   'P 1'
#
loop_
_entity.id
_entity.type
_entity.pdbx_description
1 polymer ?
#
loop_
_entity_poly.entity_id
_entity_poly.type
_entity_poly.pdbx_seq_one_letter_code
_entity_poly.pdbx_strand_id
1 'polypeptide(L)'
;MIYFYLVIIIVIQLRICKEYKFKYASNTELLVERVKRGKEAFDEILKAKRKAEEEYQKKKKRNKNYAENEGSGYSEENEDNQDNIYVQEIKCYEYVLDQLNNLNMYNCNEINENNKSLLALAKTKCIFVKSTRKFPDEKIGCELNTKKLNKLQIYLYNNNLFDQFQNVHFAKTLSLDELRKIERIENPCSINDNKEEYKVYPNNKRENSYIGSSKGEVYTYDKNNYDYNTFVPRESIFDENANIKKKLCENLKYKIITNCTSTNNMSDTAFQIYHAELNHIDDICFYIQSIEWNKRTEENVRLF
;
A
#
# COMPACT_ATOMS: atom_id res chain seq x y z
N MET A 1 55.72 29.87 22.51
CA MET A 1 54.90 28.73 22.98
C MET A 1 53.40 29.01 22.88
N ILE A 2 52.84 30.04 23.51
CA ILE A 2 51.39 30.37 23.47
C ILE A 2 50.84 30.59 22.05
N TYR A 3 51.56 31.35 21.21
CA TYR A 3 51.15 31.58 19.81
C TYR A 3 51.13 30.30 18.97
N PHE A 4 51.98 29.33 19.27
CA PHE A 4 52.04 28.06 18.55
C PHE A 4 50.82 27.18 18.87
N TYR A 5 50.41 27.16 20.15
CA TYR A 5 49.17 26.48 20.57
C TYR A 5 47.92 27.14 20.00
N LEU A 6 47.86 28.48 19.91
CA LEU A 6 46.74 29.19 19.28
C LEU A 6 46.60 28.85 17.79
N VAL A 7 47.71 28.76 17.05
CA VAL A 7 47.69 28.36 15.64
C VAL A 7 47.20 26.92 15.48
N ILE A 8 47.64 26.00 16.35
CA ILE A 8 47.17 24.61 16.32
C ILE A 8 45.66 24.52 16.60
N ILE A 9 45.15 25.27 17.59
CA ILE A 9 43.71 25.30 17.91
C ILE A 9 42.90 25.87 16.73
N ILE A 10 43.37 26.93 16.08
CA ILE A 10 42.70 27.53 14.90
C ILE A 10 42.68 26.54 13.74
N VAL A 11 43.78 25.83 13.47
CA VAL A 11 43.85 24.82 12.41
C VAL A 11 42.89 23.65 12.69
N ILE A 12 42.81 23.19 13.94
CA ILE A 12 41.86 22.13 14.35
C ILE A 12 40.42 22.62 14.18
N GLN A 13 40.08 23.82 14.64
CA GLN A 13 38.73 24.39 14.48
C GLN A 13 38.35 24.59 13.02
N LEU A 14 39.27 25.04 12.16
CA LEU A 14 39.02 25.18 10.73
C LEU A 14 38.79 23.82 10.04
N ARG A 15 39.52 22.78 10.45
CA ARG A 15 39.36 21.42 9.92
C ARG A 15 38.00 20.84 10.32
N ILE A 16 37.64 20.98 11.60
CA ILE A 16 36.34 20.59 12.14
C ILE A 16 35.20 21.35 11.42
N CYS A 17 35.28 22.68 11.31
CA CYS A 17 34.27 23.48 10.60
C CYS A 17 34.12 23.08 9.12
N LYS A 18 35.23 22.77 8.42
CA LYS A 18 35.17 22.30 7.03
C LYS A 18 34.51 20.92 6.92
N GLU A 19 34.89 19.97 7.77
CA GLU A 19 34.31 18.63 7.78
C GLU A 19 32.82 18.65 8.14
N TYR A 20 32.43 19.43 9.16
CA TYR A 20 31.02 19.64 9.48
C TYR A 20 30.26 20.31 8.33
N LYS A 21 30.77 21.41 7.76
CA LYS A 21 30.11 22.10 6.65
C LYS A 21 29.97 21.20 5.42
N PHE A 22 30.99 20.40 5.10
CA PHE A 22 30.94 19.41 4.02
C PHE A 22 29.90 18.32 4.30
N LYS A 23 29.89 17.74 5.49
CA LYS A 23 28.92 16.71 5.90
C LYS A 23 27.48 17.22 5.91
N TYR A 24 27.25 18.47 6.35
CA TYR A 24 25.92 19.08 6.30
C TYR A 24 25.49 19.39 4.87
N ALA A 25 26.36 19.96 4.03
CA ALA A 25 26.03 20.27 2.65
C ALA A 25 25.76 19.00 1.82
N SER A 26 26.62 17.97 1.97
CA SER A 26 26.43 16.67 1.30
C SER A 26 25.14 15.99 1.75
N ASN A 27 24.82 16.04 3.04
CA ASN A 27 23.58 15.47 3.55
C ASN A 27 22.35 16.23 3.02
N THR A 28 22.41 17.56 2.91
CA THR A 28 21.30 18.33 2.32
C THR A 28 21.13 18.04 0.83
N GLU A 29 22.21 17.86 0.08
CA GLU A 29 22.17 17.53 -1.35
C GLU A 29 21.58 16.14 -1.59
N LEU A 30 22.02 15.14 -0.82
CA LEU A 30 21.48 13.77 -0.87
C LEU A 30 19.99 13.71 -0.53
N LEU A 31 19.53 14.51 0.45
CA LEU A 31 18.11 14.59 0.79
C LEU A 31 17.31 15.20 -0.36
N VAL A 32 17.79 16.30 -0.96
CA VAL A 32 17.14 16.94 -2.12
C VAL A 32 17.07 15.99 -3.32
N GLU A 33 18.15 15.27 -3.61
CA GLU A 33 18.17 14.27 -4.68
C GLU A 33 17.17 13.14 -4.42
N ARG A 34 17.07 12.67 -3.18
CA ARG A 34 16.11 11.62 -2.82
C ARG A 34 14.65 12.09 -2.92
N VAL A 35 14.35 13.33 -2.51
CA VAL A 35 13.02 13.94 -2.73
C VAL A 35 12.71 14.00 -4.23
N LYS A 36 13.69 14.40 -5.06
CA LYS A 36 13.53 14.47 -6.51
C LYS A 36 13.25 13.08 -7.11
N ARG A 37 14.04 12.06 -6.74
CA ARG A 37 13.82 10.67 -7.20
C ARG A 37 12.45 10.16 -6.80
N GLY A 38 12.00 10.44 -5.57
CA GLY A 38 10.66 10.04 -5.13
C GLY A 38 9.52 10.73 -5.88
N LYS A 39 9.69 12.00 -6.25
CA LYS A 39 8.73 12.71 -7.11
C LYS A 39 8.70 12.13 -8.52
N GLU A 40 9.87 11.95 -9.13
CA GLU A 40 10.00 11.35 -10.47
C GLU A 40 9.38 9.96 -10.50
N ALA A 41 9.56 9.22 -9.41
CA ALA A 41 9.01 7.88 -9.24
C ALA A 41 7.49 7.85 -9.21
N PHE A 42 6.88 8.77 -8.47
CA PHE A 42 5.44 8.95 -8.43
C PHE A 42 4.88 9.35 -9.81
N ASP A 43 5.53 10.31 -10.46
CA ASP A 43 5.15 10.79 -11.80
C ASP A 43 5.27 9.71 -12.87
N GLU A 44 6.25 8.80 -12.76
CA GLU A 44 6.43 7.68 -13.69
C GLU A 44 5.19 6.78 -13.72
N ILE A 45 4.61 6.48 -12.55
CA ILE A 45 3.45 5.59 -12.43
C ILE A 45 2.21 6.25 -13.06
N LEU A 46 2.03 7.56 -12.84
CA LEU A 46 0.98 8.33 -13.50
C LEU A 46 1.15 8.36 -15.02
N LYS A 47 2.39 8.54 -15.51
CA LYS A 47 2.70 8.52 -16.94
C LYS A 47 2.48 7.14 -17.56
N ALA A 48 2.77 6.05 -16.84
CA ALA A 48 2.58 4.69 -17.32
C ALA A 48 1.10 4.39 -17.63
N LYS A 49 0.18 4.73 -16.70
CA LYS A 49 -1.27 4.61 -16.95
C LYS A 49 -1.70 5.40 -18.18
N ARG A 50 -1.34 6.70 -18.24
CA ARG A 50 -1.72 7.58 -19.35
C ARG A 50 -1.23 7.05 -20.69
N LYS A 51 0.01 6.55 -20.75
CA LYS A 51 0.58 5.95 -21.95
C LYS A 51 -0.22 4.73 -22.41
N ALA A 52 -0.62 3.86 -21.49
CA ALA A 52 -1.44 2.69 -21.81
C ALA A 52 -2.82 3.10 -22.36
N GLU A 53 -3.45 4.13 -21.79
CA GLU A 53 -4.71 4.69 -22.30
C GLU A 53 -4.55 5.26 -23.72
N GLU A 54 -3.48 6.02 -23.99
CA GLU A 54 -3.20 6.55 -25.32
C GLU A 54 -2.96 5.44 -26.36
N GLU A 55 -2.22 4.40 -26.00
CA GLU A 55 -1.97 3.23 -26.85
C GLU A 55 -3.27 2.46 -27.15
N TYR A 56 -4.13 2.30 -26.15
CA TYR A 56 -5.46 1.71 -26.31
C TYR A 56 -6.33 2.52 -27.29
N GLN A 57 -6.40 3.84 -27.11
CA GLN A 57 -7.19 4.71 -27.99
C GLN A 57 -6.66 4.72 -29.42
N LYS A 58 -5.33 4.71 -29.62
CA LYS A 58 -4.72 4.58 -30.95
C LYS A 58 -5.10 3.26 -31.63
N LYS A 59 -5.10 2.15 -30.88
CA LYS A 59 -5.53 0.83 -31.40
C LYS A 59 -7.01 0.83 -31.79
N LYS A 60 -7.89 1.38 -30.94
CA LYS A 60 -9.32 1.50 -31.23
C LYS A 60 -9.59 2.30 -32.51
N LYS A 61 -8.93 3.46 -32.67
CA LYS A 61 -9.03 4.28 -33.89
C LYS A 61 -8.54 3.53 -35.15
N ARG A 62 -7.42 2.80 -35.06
CA ARG A 62 -6.93 1.98 -36.19
C ARG A 62 -7.95 0.93 -36.61
N ASN A 63 -8.49 0.18 -35.65
CA ASN A 63 -9.49 -0.86 -35.93
C ASN A 63 -10.74 -0.30 -36.61
N LYS A 64 -11.21 0.88 -36.16
CA LYS A 64 -12.34 1.57 -36.79
C LYS A 64 -12.04 1.97 -38.24
N ASN A 65 -10.84 2.48 -38.52
CA ASN A 65 -10.46 2.84 -39.88
C ASN A 65 -10.33 1.62 -40.81
N TYR A 66 -9.91 0.45 -40.30
CA TYR A 66 -9.90 -0.79 -41.08
C TYR A 66 -11.33 -1.27 -41.40
N ALA A 67 -12.25 -1.18 -40.43
CA ALA A 67 -13.66 -1.49 -40.60
C ALA A 67 -14.32 -0.72 -41.75
N GLU A 68 -14.08 0.61 -41.77
CA GLU A 68 -14.67 1.52 -42.73
C GLU A 68 -14.13 1.33 -44.16
N ASN A 69 -12.88 0.84 -44.30
CA ASN A 69 -12.22 0.67 -45.59
C ASN A 69 -12.47 -0.70 -46.25
N GLU A 70 -12.72 -1.77 -45.50
CA GLU A 70 -12.85 -3.13 -46.06
C GLU A 70 -14.30 -3.60 -46.28
N GLY A 71 -15.32 -2.77 -46.03
CA GLY A 71 -16.73 -3.13 -46.27
C GLY A 71 -17.17 -4.41 -45.52
N SER A 72 -16.43 -4.77 -44.48
CA SER A 72 -16.72 -5.90 -43.60
C SER A 72 -17.84 -5.50 -42.65
N GLY A 73 -18.90 -6.30 -42.58
CA GLY A 73 -19.97 -6.16 -41.59
C GLY A 73 -19.41 -6.25 -40.18
N TYR A 74 -18.98 -5.11 -39.65
CA TYR A 74 -18.52 -4.96 -38.28
C TYR A 74 -19.70 -5.14 -37.35
N SER A 75 -19.80 -6.30 -36.73
CA SER A 75 -20.58 -6.45 -35.50
C SER A 75 -19.82 -5.74 -34.38
N GLU A 76 -20.41 -4.69 -33.80
CA GLU A 76 -19.92 -3.96 -32.62
C GLU A 76 -19.74 -4.85 -31.36
N GLU A 77 -20.00 -6.15 -31.43
CA GLU A 77 -20.16 -7.06 -30.28
C GLU A 77 -18.87 -7.70 -29.73
N ASN A 78 -17.67 -7.33 -30.19
CA ASN A 78 -16.41 -7.90 -29.66
C ASN A 78 -15.46 -6.84 -29.07
N GLU A 79 -15.98 -5.70 -28.58
CA GLU A 79 -15.19 -4.62 -27.97
C GLU A 79 -15.00 -4.74 -26.44
N ASP A 80 -15.41 -5.86 -25.82
CA ASP A 80 -15.12 -6.16 -24.40
C ASP A 80 -14.06 -7.27 -24.26
N ASN A 81 -13.00 -7.21 -25.06
CA ASN A 81 -11.93 -8.18 -24.90
C ASN A 81 -11.12 -7.82 -23.64
N GLN A 82 -11.54 -8.33 -22.48
CA GLN A 82 -10.77 -8.32 -21.22
C GLN A 82 -9.34 -8.84 -21.42
N ASP A 83 -9.10 -9.58 -22.50
CA ASP A 83 -7.81 -10.11 -22.94
C ASP A 83 -6.95 -9.10 -23.72
N ASN A 84 -7.44 -7.88 -23.97
CA ASN A 84 -6.63 -6.84 -24.59
C ASN A 84 -5.54 -6.37 -23.60
N ILE A 85 -4.28 -6.58 -23.99
CA ILE A 85 -3.10 -6.24 -23.19
C ILE A 85 -3.12 -4.81 -22.64
N TYR A 86 -3.64 -3.83 -23.40
CA TYR A 86 -3.72 -2.44 -22.93
C TYR A 86 -4.81 -2.26 -21.88
N VAL A 87 -5.93 -2.96 -22.00
CA VAL A 87 -7.00 -2.96 -20.98
C VAL A 87 -6.49 -3.60 -19.69
N GLN A 88 -5.72 -4.68 -19.79
CA GLN A 88 -5.08 -5.32 -18.64
C GLN A 88 -4.03 -4.42 -18.00
N GLU A 89 -3.19 -3.75 -18.80
CA GLU A 89 -2.17 -2.80 -18.32
C GLU A 89 -2.82 -1.61 -17.61
N ILE A 90 -3.89 -1.02 -18.17
CA ILE A 90 -4.64 0.08 -17.55
C ILE A 90 -5.22 -0.35 -16.20
N LYS A 91 -5.95 -1.47 -16.15
CA LYS A 91 -6.52 -2.00 -14.90
C LYS A 91 -5.46 -2.29 -13.84
N CYS A 92 -4.29 -2.75 -14.27
CA CYS A 92 -3.17 -3.00 -13.36
C CYS A 92 -2.67 -1.69 -12.73
N TYR A 93 -2.40 -0.65 -13.55
CA TYR A 93 -1.96 0.63 -13.02
C TYR A 93 -3.05 1.39 -12.24
N GLU A 94 -4.33 1.16 -12.54
CA GLU A 94 -5.43 1.65 -11.70
C GLU A 94 -5.36 1.13 -10.28
N TYR A 95 -5.14 -0.18 -10.13
CA TYR A 95 -4.92 -0.77 -8.82
C TYR A 95 -3.68 -0.20 -8.13
N VAL A 96 -2.55 -0.09 -8.84
CA VAL A 96 -1.31 0.49 -8.28
C VAL A 96 -1.54 1.93 -7.81
N LEU A 97 -2.22 2.76 -8.60
CA LEU A 97 -2.54 4.14 -8.24
C LEU A 97 -3.50 4.24 -7.06
N ASP A 98 -4.51 3.37 -6.98
CA ASP A 98 -5.38 3.29 -5.80
C ASP A 98 -4.57 2.97 -4.53
N GLN A 99 -3.67 1.99 -4.60
CA GLN A 99 -2.81 1.65 -3.47
C GLN A 99 -1.81 2.77 -3.12
N LEU A 100 -1.25 3.47 -4.13
CA LEU A 100 -0.40 4.65 -3.93
C LEU A 100 -1.14 5.82 -3.28
N ASN A 101 -2.36 6.09 -3.70
CA ASN A 101 -3.17 7.19 -3.14
C ASN A 101 -3.53 6.93 -1.67
N ASN A 102 -3.52 5.67 -1.24
CA ASN A 102 -3.70 5.28 0.15
C ASN A 102 -2.39 5.36 0.97
N LEU A 103 -1.24 5.64 0.34
CA LEU A 103 0.00 5.96 1.06
C LEU A 103 -0.08 7.36 1.66
N ASN A 104 0.34 7.47 2.91
CA ASN A 104 0.45 8.72 3.64
C ASN A 104 1.65 8.64 4.58
N MET A 105 1.95 9.74 5.29
CA MET A 105 3.09 9.78 6.23
C MET A 105 3.07 8.61 7.23
N TYR A 106 1.90 8.25 7.77
CA TYR A 106 1.75 7.19 8.78
C TYR A 106 1.92 5.79 8.18
N ASN A 107 1.45 5.60 6.95
CA ASN A 107 1.50 4.32 6.25
C ASN A 107 2.80 4.08 5.48
N CYS A 108 3.65 5.11 5.34
CA CYS A 108 5.00 5.02 4.78
C CYS A 108 6.10 4.70 5.82
N ASN A 109 5.72 4.48 7.08
CA ASN A 109 6.64 4.07 8.15
C ASN A 109 7.10 2.60 7.99
N GLU A 110 8.21 2.25 8.65
CA GLU A 110 8.82 0.91 8.66
C GLU A 110 7.83 -0.21 9.05
N ILE A 111 6.81 0.09 9.86
CA ILE A 111 5.79 -0.87 10.29
C ILE A 111 4.94 -1.43 9.12
N ASN A 112 4.95 -0.76 7.96
CA ASN A 112 4.14 -1.11 6.79
C ASN A 112 4.97 -1.65 5.60
N GLU A 113 6.14 -2.24 5.86
CA GLU A 113 7.00 -2.86 4.83
C GLU A 113 6.26 -3.83 3.89
N ASN A 114 5.29 -4.60 4.41
CA ASN A 114 4.51 -5.50 3.57
C ASN A 114 3.59 -4.76 2.59
N ASN A 115 3.07 -3.58 2.96
CA ASN A 115 2.28 -2.77 2.02
C ASN A 115 3.16 -2.26 0.88
N LYS A 116 4.36 -1.79 1.19
CA LYS A 116 5.33 -1.35 0.18
C LYS A 116 5.72 -2.50 -0.73
N SER A 117 5.96 -3.68 -0.16
CA SER A 117 6.29 -4.90 -0.89
C SER A 117 5.15 -5.36 -1.79
N LEU A 118 3.89 -5.36 -1.32
CA LEU A 118 2.74 -5.68 -2.15
C LEU A 118 2.55 -4.66 -3.28
N LEU A 119 2.79 -3.38 -3.01
CA LEU A 119 2.72 -2.33 -4.02
C LEU A 119 3.81 -2.48 -5.08
N ALA A 120 5.03 -2.79 -4.66
CA ALA A 120 6.14 -3.08 -5.57
C ALA A 120 5.86 -4.33 -6.42
N LEU A 121 5.29 -5.39 -5.84
CA LEU A 121 4.82 -6.56 -6.57
C LEU A 121 3.72 -6.20 -7.57
N ALA A 122 2.78 -5.34 -7.20
CA ALA A 122 1.71 -4.89 -8.09
C ALA A 122 2.27 -4.09 -9.27
N LYS A 123 3.19 -3.15 -9.02
CA LYS A 123 3.86 -2.41 -10.10
C LYS A 123 4.66 -3.36 -11.01
N THR A 124 5.37 -4.32 -10.43
CA THR A 124 6.10 -5.36 -11.19
C THR A 124 5.15 -6.19 -12.06
N LYS A 125 4.00 -6.61 -11.53
CA LYS A 125 2.95 -7.30 -12.30
C LYS A 125 2.54 -6.48 -13.53
N CYS A 126 2.38 -5.16 -13.41
CA CYS A 126 1.99 -4.31 -14.54
C CYS A 126 3.06 -4.25 -15.64
N ILE A 127 4.35 -4.19 -15.27
CA ILE A 127 5.47 -4.26 -16.22
C ILE A 127 5.43 -5.59 -16.99
N PHE A 128 5.14 -6.69 -16.29
CA PHE A 128 5.08 -8.02 -16.88
C PHE A 128 3.87 -8.21 -17.80
N VAL A 129 2.70 -7.67 -17.43
CA VAL A 129 1.50 -7.62 -18.29
C VAL A 129 1.83 -6.97 -19.62
N LYS A 130 2.46 -5.78 -19.62
CA LYS A 130 2.85 -5.08 -20.85
C LYS A 130 3.79 -5.90 -21.73
N SER A 131 4.75 -6.59 -21.11
CA SER A 131 5.75 -7.39 -21.83
C SER A 131 5.27 -8.79 -22.23
N THR A 132 4.01 -9.14 -21.96
CA THR A 132 3.45 -10.50 -22.16
C THR A 132 4.24 -11.61 -21.45
N ARG A 133 4.96 -11.25 -20.38
CA ARG A 133 5.75 -12.20 -19.59
C ARG A 133 4.90 -12.75 -18.45
N LYS A 134 5.17 -14.00 -18.08
CA LYS A 134 4.51 -14.64 -16.94
C LYS A 134 4.97 -13.98 -15.63
N PHE A 135 4.01 -13.65 -14.79
CA PHE A 135 4.20 -13.22 -13.41
C PHE A 135 3.38 -14.16 -12.50
N PRO A 136 3.81 -14.43 -11.26
CA PRO A 136 3.01 -15.18 -10.28
C PRO A 136 1.55 -14.71 -10.24
N ASP A 137 0.61 -15.64 -10.43
CA ASP A 137 -0.82 -15.32 -10.49
C ASP A 137 -1.59 -15.83 -9.25
N GLU A 138 -2.88 -15.57 -9.23
CA GLU A 138 -3.74 -15.93 -8.10
C GLU A 138 -3.85 -17.45 -7.92
N LYS A 139 -3.63 -18.23 -8.98
CA LYS A 139 -3.73 -19.71 -8.97
C LYS A 139 -2.62 -20.34 -8.16
N ILE A 140 -1.45 -19.72 -8.08
CA ILE A 140 -0.35 -20.20 -7.24
C ILE A 140 -0.31 -19.52 -5.87
N GLY A 141 -1.39 -18.82 -5.48
CA GLY A 141 -1.47 -18.10 -4.21
C GLY A 141 -0.69 -16.79 -4.20
N CYS A 142 -0.57 -16.11 -5.35
CA CYS A 142 -0.05 -14.74 -5.43
C CYS A 142 -1.19 -13.73 -5.65
N GLU A 143 -2.08 -13.61 -4.65
CA GLU A 143 -3.18 -12.64 -4.67
C GLU A 143 -2.77 -11.32 -4.02
N LEU A 144 -2.47 -10.32 -4.85
CA LEU A 144 -1.97 -9.03 -4.38
C LEU A 144 -3.04 -8.16 -3.73
N ASN A 145 -4.33 -8.39 -4.02
CA ASN A 145 -5.44 -7.67 -3.40
C ASN A 145 -5.95 -8.38 -2.14
N THR A 146 -5.27 -8.12 -1.02
CA THR A 146 -5.60 -8.74 0.28
C THR A 146 -7.02 -8.47 0.78
N LYS A 147 -7.66 -7.39 0.33
CA LYS A 147 -9.04 -7.05 0.71
C LYS A 147 -10.08 -7.97 0.05
N LYS A 148 -9.74 -8.60 -1.08
CA LYS A 148 -10.65 -9.45 -1.86
C LYS A 148 -10.52 -10.95 -1.57
N LEU A 149 -9.67 -11.32 -0.62
CA LEU A 149 -9.46 -12.72 -0.27
C LEU A 149 -10.73 -13.36 0.31
N ASN A 150 -11.10 -14.52 -0.26
CA ASN A 150 -12.19 -15.32 0.25
C ASN A 150 -11.76 -16.16 1.46
N LYS A 151 -12.75 -16.70 2.21
CA LYS A 151 -12.50 -17.46 3.45
C LYS A 151 -11.61 -18.69 3.23
N LEU A 152 -11.77 -19.37 2.09
CA LEU A 152 -10.96 -20.54 1.75
C LEU A 152 -9.50 -20.15 1.50
N GLN A 153 -9.25 -19.09 0.72
CA GLN A 153 -7.89 -18.58 0.47
C GLN A 153 -7.21 -18.17 1.78
N ILE A 154 -7.91 -17.48 2.68
CA ILE A 154 -7.38 -17.12 4.00
C ILE A 154 -7.03 -18.37 4.81
N TYR A 155 -7.88 -19.40 4.78
CA TYR A 155 -7.57 -20.69 5.40
C TYR A 155 -6.31 -21.33 4.82
N LEU A 156 -6.15 -21.33 3.49
CA LEU A 156 -4.96 -21.87 2.83
C LEU A 156 -3.69 -21.11 3.24
N TYR A 157 -3.72 -19.77 3.25
CA TYR A 157 -2.62 -18.96 3.76
C TYR A 157 -2.32 -19.25 5.24
N ASN A 158 -3.35 -19.33 6.09
CA ASN A 158 -3.18 -19.57 7.51
C ASN A 158 -2.49 -20.91 7.80
N ASN A 159 -2.76 -21.94 6.99
CA ASN A 159 -2.17 -23.28 7.13
C ASN A 159 -0.98 -23.55 6.20
N ASN A 160 -0.50 -22.55 5.45
CA ASN A 160 0.60 -22.67 4.48
C ASN A 160 0.35 -23.73 3.37
N LEU A 161 -0.91 -23.91 2.95
CA LEU A 161 -1.35 -24.88 1.95
C LEU A 161 -1.38 -24.24 0.54
N PHE A 162 -0.23 -23.74 0.08
CA PHE A 162 -0.12 -22.98 -1.17
C PHE A 162 -0.34 -23.84 -2.43
N ASP A 163 0.05 -25.10 -2.37
CA ASP A 163 -0.16 -26.12 -3.41
C ASP A 163 -1.65 -26.38 -3.70
N GLN A 164 -2.52 -26.11 -2.71
CA GLN A 164 -3.96 -26.34 -2.84
C GLN A 164 -4.72 -25.18 -3.50
N PHE A 165 -4.08 -24.06 -3.82
CA PHE A 165 -4.76 -22.93 -4.50
C PHE A 165 -5.30 -23.30 -5.89
N GLN A 166 -4.67 -24.26 -6.57
CA GLN A 166 -5.14 -24.77 -7.86
C GLN A 166 -6.18 -25.89 -7.72
N ASN A 167 -6.33 -26.45 -6.51
CA ASN A 167 -7.19 -27.60 -6.28
C ASN A 167 -8.65 -27.17 -6.06
N VAL A 168 -9.42 -27.16 -7.16
CA VAL A 168 -10.86 -26.81 -7.19
C VAL A 168 -11.69 -27.73 -6.27
N HIS A 169 -11.20 -28.92 -5.94
CA HIS A 169 -11.90 -29.90 -5.11
C HIS A 169 -11.41 -29.96 -3.66
N PHE A 170 -10.45 -29.14 -3.26
CA PHE A 170 -9.91 -29.12 -1.90
C PHE A 170 -11.00 -28.91 -0.85
N ALA A 171 -11.97 -28.03 -1.11
CA ALA A 171 -13.10 -27.83 -0.19
C ALA A 171 -13.92 -29.11 0.06
N LYS A 172 -13.97 -30.05 -0.89
CA LYS A 172 -14.69 -31.33 -0.76
C LYS A 172 -13.91 -32.37 0.05
N THR A 173 -12.60 -32.20 0.20
CA THR A 173 -11.76 -33.12 0.99
C THR A 173 -11.73 -32.76 2.47
N LEU A 174 -12.25 -31.59 2.84
CA LEU A 174 -12.27 -31.10 4.22
C LEU A 174 -13.37 -31.76 5.04
N SER A 175 -13.08 -31.97 6.32
CA SER A 175 -14.08 -32.42 7.30
C SER A 175 -15.14 -31.35 7.57
N LEU A 176 -16.30 -31.75 8.09
CA LEU A 176 -17.37 -30.81 8.47
C LEU A 176 -16.89 -29.77 9.50
N ASP A 177 -16.01 -30.17 10.41
CA ASP A 177 -15.47 -29.28 11.44
C ASP A 177 -14.48 -28.26 10.85
N GLU A 178 -13.70 -28.63 9.82
CA GLU A 178 -12.85 -27.68 9.09
C GLU A 178 -13.68 -26.69 8.28
N LEU A 179 -14.74 -27.15 7.62
CA LEU A 179 -15.67 -26.26 6.89
C LEU A 179 -16.32 -25.25 7.84
N ARG A 180 -16.73 -25.67 9.04
CA ARG A 180 -17.24 -24.76 10.09
C ARG A 180 -16.18 -23.76 10.57
N LYS A 181 -14.92 -24.16 10.67
CA LYS A 181 -13.82 -23.23 10.98
C LYS A 181 -13.65 -22.20 9.88
N ILE A 182 -13.66 -22.62 8.61
CA ILE A 182 -13.52 -21.73 7.45
C ILE A 182 -14.67 -20.72 7.41
N GLU A 183 -15.90 -21.15 7.66
CA GLU A 183 -17.07 -20.27 7.67
C GLU A 183 -16.93 -19.12 8.68
N ARG A 184 -16.25 -19.35 9.80
CA ARG A 184 -16.01 -18.34 10.85
C ARG A 184 -14.81 -17.43 10.58
N ILE A 185 -14.03 -17.68 9.53
CA ILE A 185 -12.88 -16.84 9.20
C ILE A 185 -13.37 -15.46 8.72
N GLU A 186 -12.84 -14.42 9.34
CA GLU A 186 -12.95 -13.04 8.89
C GLU A 186 -11.67 -12.61 8.18
N ASN A 187 -11.79 -11.77 7.15
CA ASN A 187 -10.61 -11.21 6.48
C ASN A 187 -9.99 -10.13 7.38
N PRO A 188 -8.76 -10.32 7.92
CA PRO A 188 -8.15 -9.32 8.78
C PRO A 188 -7.79 -8.03 8.02
N CYS A 189 -7.65 -8.10 6.69
CA CYS A 189 -7.36 -6.96 5.83
C CYS A 189 -8.60 -6.27 5.27
N SER A 190 -9.82 -6.80 5.47
CA SER A 190 -11.03 -6.07 5.09
C SER A 190 -11.27 -4.94 6.08
N ILE A 191 -11.54 -3.74 5.55
CA ILE A 191 -12.05 -2.63 6.36
C ILE A 191 -13.45 -3.05 6.78
N ASN A 192 -13.70 -3.18 8.09
CA ASN A 192 -15.08 -3.19 8.57
C ASN A 192 -15.44 -1.71 8.69
N ASP A 193 -16.28 -1.20 7.80
CA ASP A 193 -16.73 0.21 7.75
C ASP A 193 -17.56 0.65 8.99
N ASN A 194 -17.44 -0.05 10.12
CA ASN A 194 -18.19 0.21 11.34
C ASN A 194 -17.35 0.86 12.46
N LYS A 195 -16.26 1.56 12.13
CA LYS A 195 -15.66 2.54 13.05
C LYS A 195 -15.12 3.71 12.26
N GLU A 196 -15.69 4.88 12.55
CA GLU A 196 -15.21 6.20 12.18
C GLU A 196 -13.68 6.21 12.25
N GLU A 197 -13.05 6.33 11.09
CA GLU A 197 -11.71 6.86 11.00
C GLU A 197 -11.75 8.19 11.76
N TYR A 198 -11.06 8.26 12.90
CA TYR A 198 -10.75 9.54 13.52
C TYR A 198 -9.92 10.33 12.50
N LYS A 199 -10.61 11.04 11.61
CA LYS A 199 -10.05 12.15 10.87
C LYS A 199 -9.77 13.22 11.90
N VAL A 200 -8.58 13.17 12.50
CA VAL A 200 -8.02 14.31 13.23
C VAL A 200 -7.68 15.36 12.17
N TYR A 201 -8.70 16.11 11.75
CA TYR A 201 -8.48 17.40 11.14
C TYR A 201 -8.01 18.34 12.26
N PRO A 202 -6.89 19.06 12.10
CA PRO A 202 -6.57 20.15 13.00
C PRO A 202 -7.67 21.22 12.82
N ASN A 203 -8.54 21.32 13.82
CA ASN A 203 -9.57 22.35 13.89
C ASN A 203 -8.89 23.72 14.04
N ASN A 204 -8.57 24.34 12.92
CA ASN A 204 -8.41 25.79 12.85
C ASN A 204 -9.81 26.41 12.78
N LYS A 205 -10.36 26.82 13.92
CA LYS A 205 -11.23 28.01 14.00
C LYS A 205 -11.47 28.45 15.45
N ARG A 206 -11.27 29.76 15.63
CA ARG A 206 -11.46 30.57 16.82
C ARG A 206 -12.92 30.55 17.30
N GLU A 207 -13.05 30.58 18.63
CA GLU A 207 -14.08 31.17 19.51
C GLU A 207 -15.58 31.19 19.15
N ASN A 208 -16.33 30.97 20.24
CA ASN A 208 -17.75 31.25 20.52
C ASN A 208 -18.82 30.29 19.98
N SER A 209 -19.34 29.42 20.86
CA SER A 209 -20.76 29.48 21.26
C SER A 209 -21.16 28.35 22.25
N TYR A 210 -21.82 28.79 23.32
CA TYR A 210 -22.86 28.16 24.15
C TYR A 210 -22.86 26.64 24.45
N ILE A 211 -22.78 26.38 25.75
CA ILE A 211 -23.20 25.15 26.45
C ILE A 211 -24.65 24.79 26.07
N GLY A 212 -24.84 23.57 25.57
CA GLY A 212 -26.15 22.96 25.32
C GLY A 212 -26.10 21.46 25.61
N SER A 213 -26.65 21.08 26.76
CA SER A 213 -26.86 19.70 27.20
C SER A 213 -27.80 18.95 26.26
N SER A 214 -27.46 17.72 25.87
CA SER A 214 -28.43 16.73 25.41
C SER A 214 -27.92 15.33 25.69
N LYS A 215 -28.53 14.73 26.72
CA LYS A 215 -28.47 13.31 27.04
C LYS A 215 -29.06 12.48 25.91
N GLY A 216 -28.32 11.46 25.47
CA GLY A 216 -28.86 10.34 24.70
C GLY A 216 -28.62 9.05 25.48
N GLU A 217 -29.43 8.79 26.50
CA GLU A 217 -29.47 7.52 27.22
C GLU A 217 -30.10 6.46 26.30
N VAL A 218 -29.38 5.40 25.95
CA VAL A 218 -29.94 4.22 25.27
C VAL A 218 -29.97 3.07 26.27
N TYR A 219 -31.16 2.77 26.77
CA TYR A 219 -31.42 1.61 27.63
C TYR A 219 -31.43 0.34 26.79
N THR A 220 -30.62 -0.65 27.17
CA THR A 220 -30.82 -2.05 26.77
C THR A 220 -31.29 -2.80 28.02
N TYR A 221 -32.50 -3.36 27.95
CA TYR A 221 -33.03 -4.24 28.98
C TYR A 221 -32.43 -5.63 28.79
N ASP A 222 -31.56 -6.05 29.71
CA ASP A 222 -31.27 -7.46 29.92
C ASP A 222 -31.74 -7.88 31.30
N LYS A 223 -32.58 -8.91 31.32
CA LYS A 223 -33.24 -9.48 32.48
C LYS A 223 -32.41 -10.69 32.91
N ASN A 224 -31.82 -10.62 34.11
CA ASN A 224 -31.40 -11.70 35.03
C ASN A 224 -29.97 -11.53 35.62
N ASN A 225 -29.92 -10.89 36.80
CA ASN A 225 -29.14 -11.21 38.03
C ASN A 225 -28.28 -12.51 38.01
N TYR A 226 -27.05 -12.64 38.52
CA TYR A 226 -26.34 -12.00 39.65
C TYR A 226 -24.80 -12.01 39.46
N ASP A 227 -24.18 -10.95 39.99
CA ASP A 227 -22.87 -10.82 40.67
C ASP A 227 -21.50 -10.95 39.98
N TYR A 228 -20.71 -9.91 40.29
CA TYR A 228 -19.26 -9.66 40.13
C TYR A 228 -18.65 -9.89 38.74
N ASN A 229 -18.20 -8.80 38.10
CA ASN A 229 -16.76 -8.56 37.90
C ASN A 229 -16.46 -7.24 37.16
N THR A 230 -15.49 -6.53 37.73
CA THR A 230 -14.51 -5.61 37.13
C THR A 230 -14.95 -4.80 35.90
N PHE A 231 -15.19 -3.49 36.13
CA PHE A 231 -15.27 -2.48 35.08
C PHE A 231 -13.91 -2.37 34.37
N VAL A 232 -13.72 -3.14 33.30
CA VAL A 232 -12.64 -2.92 32.35
C VAL A 232 -13.14 -1.86 31.35
N PRO A 233 -12.48 -0.70 31.22
CA PRO A 233 -12.90 0.33 30.28
C PRO A 233 -12.95 -0.23 28.86
N ARG A 234 -14.13 -0.12 28.22
CA ARG A 234 -14.43 -0.62 26.87
C ARG A 234 -13.43 -0.17 25.80
N GLU A 235 -12.78 0.97 26.02
CA GLU A 235 -11.74 1.53 25.14
C GLU A 235 -10.50 0.63 25.03
N SER A 236 -10.09 -0.04 26.11
CA SER A 236 -8.90 -0.91 26.11
C SER A 236 -9.07 -2.19 25.28
N ILE A 237 -10.25 -2.81 25.33
CA ILE A 237 -10.59 -4.04 24.59
C ILE A 237 -10.78 -3.76 23.10
N PHE A 238 -11.29 -2.58 22.75
CA PHE A 238 -11.47 -2.19 21.36
C PHE A 238 -10.15 -1.88 20.65
N ASP A 239 -9.18 -1.31 21.37
CA ASP A 239 -7.84 -1.04 20.85
C ASP A 239 -7.02 -2.34 20.68
N GLU A 240 -7.11 -3.26 21.64
CA GLU A 240 -6.43 -4.57 21.56
C GLU A 240 -6.93 -5.40 20.36
N ASN A 241 -8.24 -5.46 20.14
CA ASN A 241 -8.82 -6.16 18.99
C ASN A 241 -8.42 -5.53 17.64
N ALA A 242 -8.31 -4.20 17.56
CA ALA A 242 -7.85 -3.51 16.36
C ALA A 242 -6.37 -3.80 16.07
N ASN A 243 -5.53 -3.83 17.12
CA ASN A 243 -4.12 -4.16 17.01
C ASN A 243 -3.90 -5.63 16.58
N ILE A 244 -4.66 -6.57 17.15
CA ILE A 244 -4.63 -7.98 16.73
C ILE A 244 -5.01 -8.11 15.25
N LYS A 245 -6.10 -7.46 14.82
CA LYS A 245 -6.52 -7.47 13.41
C LYS A 245 -5.43 -6.91 12.48
N LYS A 246 -4.78 -5.81 12.88
CA LYS A 246 -3.63 -5.24 12.14
C LYS A 246 -2.49 -6.25 12.01
N LYS A 247 -2.07 -6.91 13.10
CA LYS A 247 -1.01 -7.93 13.08
C LYS A 247 -1.37 -9.13 12.21
N LEU A 248 -2.62 -9.59 12.27
CA LEU A 248 -3.11 -10.69 11.42
C LEU A 248 -3.07 -10.31 9.93
N CYS A 249 -3.44 -9.06 9.60
CA CYS A 249 -3.36 -8.57 8.24
C CYS A 249 -1.91 -8.47 7.76
N GLU A 250 -1.00 -7.94 8.57
CA GLU A 250 0.43 -7.90 8.23
C GLU A 250 1.03 -9.30 8.04
N ASN A 251 0.66 -10.27 8.89
CA ASN A 251 1.08 -11.66 8.71
C ASN A 251 0.57 -12.26 7.39
N LEU A 252 -0.69 -11.98 7.05
CA LEU A 252 -1.29 -12.43 5.79
C LEU A 252 -0.55 -11.84 4.58
N LYS A 253 -0.24 -10.54 4.59
CA LYS A 253 0.55 -9.89 3.53
C LYS A 253 1.94 -10.52 3.41
N TYR A 254 2.63 -10.74 4.53
CA TYR A 254 3.93 -11.38 4.55
C TYR A 254 3.90 -12.77 3.90
N LYS A 255 2.89 -13.60 4.23
CA LYS A 255 2.70 -14.92 3.61
C LYS A 255 2.48 -14.86 2.10
N ILE A 256 1.72 -13.87 1.64
CA ILE A 256 1.50 -13.64 0.20
C ILE A 256 2.81 -13.24 -0.47
N ILE A 257 3.52 -12.24 0.08
CA ILE A 257 4.79 -11.74 -0.48
C ILE A 257 5.82 -12.87 -0.57
N THR A 258 6.01 -13.62 0.51
CA THR A 258 6.97 -14.72 0.56
C THR A 258 6.63 -15.84 -0.42
N ASN A 259 5.35 -16.18 -0.57
CA ASN A 259 4.92 -17.15 -1.58
C ASN A 259 5.14 -16.62 -3.00
N CYS A 260 4.71 -15.39 -3.29
CA CYS A 260 4.89 -14.74 -4.59
C CYS A 260 6.36 -14.68 -5.02
N THR A 261 7.25 -14.29 -4.09
CA THR A 261 8.69 -14.04 -4.36
C THR A 261 9.57 -15.28 -4.19
N SER A 262 8.98 -16.44 -3.87
CA SER A 262 9.75 -17.69 -3.77
C SER A 262 10.37 -18.06 -5.12
N THR A 263 11.52 -18.72 -5.07
CA THR A 263 12.28 -19.17 -6.26
C THR A 263 11.49 -20.11 -7.18
N ASN A 264 10.47 -20.79 -6.62
CA ASN A 264 9.62 -21.70 -7.38
C ASN A 264 8.53 -20.96 -8.18
N ASN A 265 8.15 -19.75 -7.75
CA ASN A 265 7.03 -19.01 -8.31
C ASN A 265 7.50 -17.84 -9.18
N MET A 266 8.50 -17.08 -8.72
CA MET A 266 9.00 -15.89 -9.40
C MET A 266 10.34 -16.13 -10.09
N SER A 267 10.46 -15.73 -11.35
CA SER A 267 11.74 -15.75 -12.07
C SER A 267 12.74 -14.75 -11.51
N ASP A 268 14.04 -15.02 -11.60
CA ASP A 268 15.11 -14.09 -11.17
C ASP A 268 14.97 -12.68 -11.76
N THR A 269 14.62 -12.57 -13.05
CA THR A 269 14.38 -11.27 -13.69
C THR A 269 13.23 -10.51 -13.03
N ALA A 270 12.13 -11.20 -12.72
CA ALA A 270 10.99 -10.60 -12.03
C ALA A 270 11.36 -10.19 -10.60
N PHE A 271 12.16 -11.00 -9.91
CA PHE A 271 12.66 -10.73 -8.58
C PHE A 271 13.57 -9.48 -8.54
N GLN A 272 14.48 -9.34 -9.50
CA GLN A 272 15.33 -8.15 -9.64
C GLN A 272 14.51 -6.89 -9.92
N ILE A 273 13.51 -6.97 -10.81
CA ILE A 273 12.61 -5.85 -11.09
C ILE A 273 11.80 -5.51 -9.84
N TYR A 274 11.27 -6.50 -9.12
CA TYR A 274 10.56 -6.28 -7.86
C TYR A 274 11.41 -5.50 -6.84
N HIS A 275 12.70 -5.84 -6.68
CA HIS A 275 13.58 -5.10 -5.78
C HIS A 275 13.88 -3.67 -6.25
N ALA A 276 14.03 -3.46 -7.55
CA ALA A 276 14.15 -2.12 -8.12
C ALA A 276 12.88 -1.29 -7.83
N GLU A 277 11.70 -1.90 -8.00
CA GLU A 277 10.43 -1.26 -7.71
C GLU A 277 10.21 -1.01 -6.23
N LEU A 278 10.70 -1.89 -5.34
CA LEU A 278 10.63 -1.67 -3.90
C LEU A 278 11.40 -0.40 -3.49
N ASN A 279 12.62 -0.22 -4.01
CA ASN A 279 13.41 1.00 -3.79
C ASN A 279 12.68 2.24 -4.32
N HIS A 280 12.00 2.10 -5.46
CA HIS A 280 11.20 3.16 -6.05
C HIS A 280 10.04 3.58 -5.16
N ILE A 281 9.32 2.61 -4.56
CA ILE A 281 8.28 2.86 -3.56
C ILE A 281 8.86 3.52 -2.29
N ASP A 282 10.05 3.12 -1.85
CA ASP A 282 10.71 3.76 -0.70
C ASP A 282 11.06 5.22 -0.96
N ASP A 283 11.53 5.56 -2.16
CA ASP A 283 11.78 6.95 -2.55
C ASP A 283 10.48 7.76 -2.63
N ILE A 284 9.37 7.17 -3.13
CA ILE A 284 8.04 7.80 -3.08
C ILE A 284 7.62 8.08 -1.63
N CYS A 285 7.81 7.13 -0.72
CA CYS A 285 7.49 7.32 0.68
C CYS A 285 8.33 8.41 1.33
N PHE A 286 9.61 8.48 0.98
CA PHE A 286 10.49 9.56 1.43
C PHE A 286 10.00 10.93 0.90
N TYR A 287 9.60 11.00 -0.36
CA TYR A 287 9.00 12.21 -0.96
C TYR A 287 7.73 12.64 -0.21
N ILE A 288 6.79 11.73 0.05
CA ILE A 288 5.56 12.02 0.79
C ILE A 288 5.88 12.56 2.21
N GLN A 289 6.79 11.90 2.93
CA GLN A 289 7.21 12.32 4.26
C GLN A 289 7.86 13.71 4.25
N SER A 290 8.68 14.01 3.23
CA SER A 290 9.34 15.32 3.10
C SER A 290 8.36 16.46 2.85
N ILE A 291 7.32 16.24 2.03
CA ILE A 291 6.28 17.25 1.77
C ILE A 291 5.49 17.54 3.04
N GLU A 292 5.07 16.48 3.74
CA GLU A 292 4.29 16.60 4.96
C GLU A 292 5.07 17.36 6.06
N TRP A 293 6.37 17.08 6.17
CA TRP A 293 7.25 17.80 7.09
C TRP A 293 7.39 19.27 6.71
N ASN A 294 7.65 19.58 5.43
CA ASN A 294 7.75 20.96 4.94
C ASN A 294 6.46 21.75 5.23
N LYS A 295 5.29 21.15 4.99
CA LYS A 295 3.99 21.77 5.26
C LYS A 295 3.84 22.18 6.72
N ARG A 296 4.21 21.30 7.67
CA ARG A 296 4.16 21.62 9.11
C ARG A 296 5.14 22.72 9.48
N THR A 297 6.33 22.75 8.88
CA THR A 297 7.29 23.82 9.15
C THR A 297 6.79 25.18 8.65
N GLU A 298 6.17 25.24 7.47
CA GLU A 298 5.58 26.48 6.94
C GLU A 298 4.39 26.97 7.78
N GLU A 299 3.53 26.05 8.24
CA GLU A 299 2.40 26.37 9.12
C GLU A 299 2.88 26.91 10.49
N ASN A 300 3.92 26.31 11.06
CA ASN A 300 4.48 26.75 12.34
C ASN A 300 5.22 28.09 12.23
N VAL A 301 5.92 28.36 11.12
CA VAL A 301 6.60 29.65 10.90
C VAL A 301 5.61 30.79 10.70
N ARG A 302 4.41 30.53 10.16
CA ARG A 302 3.34 31.55 10.00
C ARG A 302 2.59 31.88 11.29
N LEU A 303 2.81 31.11 12.37
CA LEU A 303 2.16 31.27 13.68
C LEU A 303 3.05 32.05 14.69
N PHE A 304 4.26 32.45 14.30
CA PHE A 304 5.15 33.36 15.02
C PHE A 304 5.21 34.72 14.30
#